data_AF-A0A3A9WQU9-F1
#
_entry.id   AF-A0A3A9WQU9-F1
#
_cell.length_a   1.000
_cell.length_b   1.000
_cell.length_c   1.000
_cell.angle_alpha   90.00
_cell.angle_beta   90.00
_cell.angle_gamma   90.00
#
_symmetry.space_group_name_H-M   'P 1'
#
loop_
_entity.id
_entity.type
_entity.pdbx_description
1 polymer ?
#
loop_
_entity_poly.entity_id
_entity_poly.type
_entity_poly.pdbx_seq_one_letter_code
_entity_poly.pdbx_strand_id
1 'polypeptide(L)'
;MGVACLAIGFGAGTTRADADAPAASAPEPSPQASPSPSASASPSPSPEAGRDSDLTAGEAFTWDNGLIIAVEGAQEVMELDEWDFTPEGHIPFRVTLTITNDGDEPVDLDEVGVLVSGATNGGEAASAYFEDGHEEIAGRLAPGVTETKNADWSLSPDHGRDIVVQVAHWNESVDFLAPDPEWLITIT
;
A
#
# COMPACT_ATOMS: atom_id res chain seq x y z
N MET A 1 -63.93 11.49 3.02
CA MET A 1 -62.83 12.45 3.31
C MET A 1 -61.94 12.42 2.08
N GLY A 2 -62.09 13.28 1.07
CA GLY A 2 -61.94 14.75 1.07
C GLY A 2 -60.50 15.08 0.66
N VAL A 3 -60.13 14.98 -0.62
CA VAL A 3 -60.07 16.05 -1.67
C VAL A 3 -59.03 17.16 -1.41
N ALA A 4 -57.97 17.10 -2.23
CA ALA A 4 -57.26 18.14 -3.01
C ALA A 4 -56.54 19.37 -2.40
N CYS A 5 -55.43 19.70 -3.09
CA CYS A 5 -54.90 21.01 -3.56
C CYS A 5 -53.36 21.00 -3.39
N LEU A 6 -52.47 20.98 -4.39
CA LEU A 6 -52.22 21.82 -5.58
C LEU A 6 -52.01 23.33 -5.31
N ALA A 7 -50.76 23.79 -5.52
CA ALA A 7 -50.29 25.04 -6.16
C ALA A 7 -48.85 25.34 -5.66
N ILE A 8 -47.78 25.22 -6.46
CA ILE A 8 -47.20 26.17 -7.44
C ILE A 8 -47.02 27.60 -6.90
N GLY A 9 -45.77 28.07 -6.89
CA GLY A 9 -45.40 29.48 -6.72
C GLY A 9 -43.93 29.77 -7.02
N PHE A 10 -43.65 30.22 -8.25
CA PHE A 10 -42.40 30.82 -8.72
C PHE A 10 -42.15 32.20 -8.07
N GLY A 11 -40.89 32.60 -7.94
CA GLY A 11 -40.51 34.00 -7.64
C GLY A 11 -39.02 34.26 -7.79
N ALA A 12 -38.63 34.92 -8.87
CA ALA A 12 -37.27 35.33 -9.20
C ALA A 12 -37.02 36.83 -8.92
N GLY A 13 -35.76 37.17 -8.66
CA GLY A 13 -35.17 38.51 -8.81
C GLY A 13 -35.12 39.36 -7.54
N THR A 14 -34.23 40.35 -7.36
CA THR A 14 -33.01 40.80 -8.04
C THR A 14 -32.28 41.72 -7.04
N THR A 15 -30.95 41.78 -7.14
CA THR A 15 -29.97 42.64 -6.46
C THR A 15 -30.36 44.09 -6.11
N ARG A 16 -29.82 44.62 -4.99
CA ARG A 16 -29.31 46.01 -4.90
C ARG A 16 -28.40 46.20 -3.67
N ALA A 17 -27.12 46.46 -3.89
CA ALA A 17 -26.26 47.15 -2.92
C ALA A 17 -25.39 48.15 -3.72
N ASP A 18 -25.84 49.40 -3.72
CA ASP A 18 -25.04 50.57 -4.11
C ASP A 18 -24.71 51.31 -2.83
N ALA A 19 -23.42 51.55 -2.56
CA ALA A 19 -22.97 52.71 -1.82
C ALA A 19 -21.48 52.97 -2.15
N ASP A 20 -21.32 53.88 -3.11
CA ASP A 20 -20.41 55.02 -3.05
C ASP A 20 -18.88 54.74 -3.05
N ALA A 21 -18.29 54.92 -4.23
CA ALA A 21 -16.92 55.38 -4.37
C ALA A 21 -16.94 56.90 -4.65
N PRO A 22 -15.89 57.62 -4.23
CA PRO A 22 -15.20 58.38 -5.27
C PRO A 22 -13.67 58.22 -5.27
N ALA A 23 -13.16 58.42 -6.49
CA ALA A 23 -11.79 58.41 -6.99
C ALA A 23 -10.85 59.39 -6.23
N ALA A 24 -9.52 59.39 -6.36
CA ALA A 24 -8.71 59.16 -7.55
C ALA A 24 -7.20 59.04 -7.22
N SER A 25 -6.46 58.54 -8.22
CA SER A 25 -5.06 58.84 -8.57
C SER A 25 -3.97 57.83 -8.20
N ALA A 26 -3.52 57.10 -9.22
CA ALA A 26 -2.24 56.38 -9.34
C ALA A 26 -1.04 57.37 -9.40
N PRO A 27 0.24 56.97 -9.17
CA PRO A 27 0.98 56.08 -10.10
C PRO A 27 1.98 55.07 -9.48
N GLU A 28 2.20 53.99 -10.24
CA GLU A 28 3.40 53.16 -10.50
C GLU A 28 4.36 52.60 -9.41
N PRO A 29 5.04 51.47 -9.73
CA PRO A 29 5.59 50.54 -8.74
C PRO A 29 7.13 50.56 -8.57
N SER A 30 7.56 49.88 -7.50
CA SER A 30 8.87 49.25 -7.23
C SER A 30 9.96 50.11 -6.57
N PRO A 31 10.98 49.51 -5.91
CA PRO A 31 11.08 48.19 -5.28
C PRO A 31 11.57 48.30 -3.82
N GLN A 32 11.22 47.36 -2.94
CA GLN A 32 12.13 47.03 -1.85
C GLN A 32 11.95 45.56 -1.47
N ALA A 33 12.94 44.80 -1.90
CA ALA A 33 13.17 43.42 -1.52
C ALA A 33 13.14 43.28 0.00
N SER A 34 12.17 42.53 0.50
CA SER A 34 12.32 41.81 1.76
C SER A 34 12.66 40.37 1.37
N PRO A 35 13.82 39.83 1.74
CA PRO A 35 14.10 38.43 1.49
C PRO A 35 13.11 37.60 2.30
N SER A 36 12.28 36.82 1.61
CA SER A 36 11.59 35.68 2.23
C SER A 36 12.66 34.80 2.88
N PRO A 37 12.51 34.38 4.15
CA PRO A 37 13.35 33.32 4.66
C PRO A 37 13.17 32.11 3.75
N SER A 38 14.29 31.68 3.18
CA SER A 38 14.43 30.50 2.35
C SER A 38 13.62 29.35 2.91
N ALA A 39 12.97 28.64 1.99
CA ALA A 39 12.43 27.32 2.17
C ALA A 39 13.29 26.53 3.18
N SER A 40 12.69 26.18 4.31
CA SER A 40 13.12 24.99 5.05
C SER A 40 13.00 23.85 4.06
N ALA A 41 14.12 23.52 3.42
CA ALA A 41 14.29 22.24 2.80
C ALA A 41 14.06 21.23 3.91
N SER A 42 12.88 20.60 3.93
CA SER A 42 12.73 19.31 4.57
C SER A 42 13.88 18.46 4.02
N PRO A 43 14.69 17.81 4.88
CA PRO A 43 15.55 16.78 4.36
C PRO A 43 14.65 15.79 3.63
N SER A 44 14.86 15.61 2.32
CA SER A 44 14.40 14.41 1.65
C SER A 44 14.84 13.22 2.51
N PRO A 45 13.99 12.24 2.80
CA PRO A 45 14.48 11.03 3.43
C PRO A 45 15.57 10.50 2.51
N SER A 46 16.80 10.52 3.02
CA SER A 46 17.89 9.73 2.47
C SER A 46 17.38 8.29 2.46
N PRO A 47 17.62 7.48 1.42
CA PRO A 47 17.24 6.08 1.47
C PRO A 47 17.88 5.51 2.73
N GLU A 48 17.04 5.15 3.70
CA GLU A 48 17.50 4.41 4.85
C GLU A 48 18.08 3.13 4.25
N ALA A 49 19.40 3.02 4.29
CA ALA A 49 20.08 1.75 4.17
C ALA A 49 19.59 0.94 5.38
N GLY A 50 18.49 0.22 5.19
CA GLY A 50 17.92 -0.73 6.14
C GLY A 50 18.98 -1.75 6.49
N ARG A 51 19.07 -2.10 7.77
CA ARG A 51 20.03 -3.10 8.24
C ARG A 51 19.58 -4.48 7.78
N ASP A 52 20.45 -5.14 7.02
CA ASP A 52 20.63 -6.58 6.82
C ASP A 52 19.42 -7.49 7.13
N SER A 53 18.43 -7.48 6.25
CA SER A 53 17.68 -8.70 5.96
C SER A 53 17.43 -8.75 4.46
N ASP A 54 18.48 -9.09 3.70
CA ASP A 54 18.41 -9.47 2.28
C ASP A 54 18.14 -10.97 2.20
N LEU A 55 17.01 -11.44 2.71
CA LEU A 55 16.67 -12.86 2.59
C LEU A 55 16.45 -13.20 1.12
N THR A 56 16.89 -14.39 0.72
CA THR A 56 16.62 -14.93 -0.61
C THR A 56 15.45 -15.90 -0.57
N ALA A 57 14.89 -16.22 -1.74
CA ALA A 57 13.78 -17.16 -1.84
C ALA A 57 14.09 -18.48 -1.11
N GLY A 58 13.16 -18.91 -0.24
CA GLY A 58 13.25 -20.11 0.59
C GLY A 58 13.99 -19.94 1.91
N GLU A 59 14.63 -18.79 2.17
CA GLU A 59 15.17 -18.49 3.50
C GLU A 59 14.03 -18.10 4.46
N ALA A 60 14.08 -18.63 5.68
CA ALA A 60 13.05 -18.42 6.68
C ALA A 60 13.48 -17.36 7.70
N PHE A 61 12.52 -16.52 8.10
CA PHE A 61 12.63 -15.64 9.26
C PHE A 61 11.79 -16.17 10.40
N THR A 62 12.28 -16.04 11.64
CA THR A 62 11.58 -16.50 12.85
C THR A 62 11.37 -15.33 13.79
N TRP A 63 10.11 -15.05 14.14
CA TRP A 63 9.75 -14.12 15.20
C TRP A 63 9.88 -14.78 16.58
N ASP A 64 10.03 -13.97 17.63
CA ASP A 64 10.23 -14.44 19.00
C ASP A 64 9.09 -15.32 19.55
N ASN A 65 7.89 -15.20 18.98
CA ASN A 65 6.73 -16.01 19.35
C ASN A 65 6.69 -17.39 18.68
N GLY A 66 7.69 -17.74 17.86
CA GLY A 66 7.77 -19.01 17.15
C GLY A 66 7.04 -19.03 15.80
N LEU A 67 6.51 -17.90 15.32
CA LEU A 67 6.09 -17.78 13.93
C LEU A 67 7.33 -17.84 13.03
N ILE A 68 7.28 -18.68 12.01
CA ILE A 68 8.34 -18.82 11.00
C ILE A 68 7.72 -18.61 9.63
N ILE A 69 8.26 -17.69 8.84
CA ILE A 69 7.80 -17.45 7.46
C ILE A 69 9.01 -17.55 6.53
N ALA A 70 8.84 -18.29 5.44
CA ALA A 70 9.73 -18.26 4.29
C ALA A 70 8.95 -17.79 3.06
N VAL A 71 9.52 -16.85 2.30
CA VAL A 71 9.00 -16.50 0.98
C VAL A 71 9.65 -17.43 -0.04
N GLU A 72 8.86 -18.34 -0.61
CA GLU A 72 9.36 -19.39 -1.52
C GLU A 72 9.69 -18.84 -2.91
N GLY A 73 9.02 -17.77 -3.33
CA GLY A 73 9.25 -17.13 -4.61
C GLY A 73 8.05 -16.33 -5.10
N ALA A 74 8.19 -15.79 -6.32
CA ALA A 74 7.13 -15.08 -7.03
C ALA A 74 7.02 -15.58 -8.47
N GLN A 75 5.81 -15.97 -8.86
CA GLN A 75 5.54 -16.53 -10.19
C GLN A 75 4.56 -15.66 -10.97
N GLU A 76 4.89 -15.36 -12.22
CA GLU A 76 3.99 -14.63 -13.12
C GLU A 76 2.73 -15.46 -13.42
N VAL A 77 1.56 -14.82 -13.32
CA VAL A 77 0.26 -15.45 -13.63
C VAL A 77 -0.07 -15.18 -15.09
N MET A 78 0.14 -16.19 -15.94
CA MET A 78 0.07 -16.02 -17.40
C MET A 78 -1.36 -16.10 -17.97
N GLU A 79 -2.28 -16.71 -17.24
CA GLU A 79 -3.67 -16.92 -17.65
C GLU A 79 -4.58 -16.31 -16.57
N LEU A 80 -5.46 -15.40 -16.97
CA LEU A 80 -6.42 -14.74 -16.09
C LEU A 80 -7.83 -15.25 -16.41
N ASP A 81 -8.59 -15.61 -15.39
CA ASP A 81 -10.01 -15.99 -15.47
C ASP A 81 -10.92 -14.74 -15.48
N GLU A 82 -12.23 -14.93 -15.69
CA GLU A 82 -13.25 -13.89 -15.70
C GLU A 82 -13.33 -13.11 -14.37
N TRP A 83 -13.01 -13.78 -13.26
CA TRP A 83 -13.08 -13.21 -11.91
C TRP A 83 -11.74 -12.69 -11.38
N ASP A 84 -10.67 -12.84 -12.16
CA ASP A 84 -9.36 -12.36 -11.79
C ASP A 84 -9.27 -10.84 -11.97
N PHE A 85 -8.50 -10.21 -11.09
CA PHE A 85 -8.28 -8.77 -11.11
C PHE A 85 -6.80 -8.43 -11.07
N THR A 86 -6.37 -7.64 -12.04
CA THR A 86 -5.06 -6.98 -12.05
C THR A 86 -5.19 -5.64 -12.80
N PRO A 87 -4.47 -4.58 -12.39
CA PRO A 87 -4.35 -3.36 -13.18
C PRO A 87 -3.86 -3.63 -14.60
N GLU A 88 -4.45 -2.93 -15.58
CA GLU A 88 -4.11 -3.09 -16.99
C GLU A 88 -2.63 -2.76 -17.25
N GLY A 89 -1.95 -3.64 -17.98
CA GLY A 89 -0.55 -3.45 -18.37
C GLY A 89 0.48 -3.75 -17.28
N HIS A 90 0.06 -4.12 -16.07
CA HIS A 90 0.96 -4.65 -15.05
C HIS A 90 1.34 -6.10 -15.33
N ILE A 91 2.46 -6.54 -14.76
CA ILE A 91 2.85 -7.95 -14.66
C ILE A 91 2.09 -8.53 -13.45
N PRO A 92 1.08 -9.40 -13.62
CA PRO A 92 0.44 -10.10 -12.52
C PRO A 92 1.33 -11.23 -11.99
N PHE A 93 1.45 -11.37 -10.68
CA PHE A 93 2.25 -12.43 -10.08
C PHE A 93 1.73 -12.81 -8.68
N ARG A 94 2.02 -14.05 -8.29
CA ARG A 94 1.72 -14.59 -6.97
C ARG A 94 2.99 -14.80 -6.18
N VAL A 95 3.02 -14.29 -4.95
CA VAL A 95 4.05 -14.60 -3.96
C VAL A 95 3.58 -15.80 -3.15
N THR A 96 4.41 -16.84 -3.04
CA THR A 96 4.13 -18.03 -2.23
C THR A 96 4.92 -17.97 -0.94
N LEU A 97 4.24 -18.24 0.19
CA LEU A 97 4.82 -18.25 1.52
C LEU A 97 4.61 -19.61 2.17
N THR A 98 5.64 -20.13 2.83
CA THR A 98 5.50 -21.22 3.81
C THR A 98 5.46 -20.60 5.20
N ILE A 99 4.37 -20.85 5.92
CA ILE A 99 4.12 -20.31 7.26
C ILE A 99 4.06 -21.47 8.26
N THR A 100 4.91 -21.44 9.27
CA THR A 100 4.96 -22.44 10.34
C THR A 100 4.76 -21.79 11.69
N ASN A 101 3.97 -22.40 12.55
CA ASN A 101 3.89 -22.03 13.96
C ASN A 101 4.67 -23.05 14.80
N ASP A 102 5.90 -22.73 15.18
CA ASP A 102 6.73 -23.54 16.10
C ASP A 102 6.58 -23.07 17.57
N GLY A 103 5.66 -22.13 17.82
CA GLY A 103 5.32 -21.66 19.16
C GLY A 103 4.34 -22.60 19.88
N ASP A 104 4.09 -22.28 21.16
CA ASP A 104 3.18 -23.05 22.01
C ASP A 104 1.72 -22.58 21.94
N GLU A 105 1.45 -21.43 21.30
CA GLU A 105 0.13 -20.80 21.19
C GLU A 105 -0.30 -20.65 19.72
N PRO A 106 -1.61 -20.69 19.41
CA PRO A 106 -2.07 -20.43 18.04
C PRO A 106 -1.71 -19.01 17.57
N VAL A 107 -1.28 -18.88 16.32
CA VAL A 107 -0.99 -17.59 15.67
C VAL A 107 -2.19 -17.14 14.86
N ASP A 108 -2.52 -15.84 14.95
CA ASP A 108 -3.51 -15.20 14.10
C ASP A 108 -2.83 -14.69 12.82
N LEU A 109 -3.18 -15.28 11.67
CA LEU A 109 -2.59 -14.92 10.39
C LEU A 109 -3.17 -13.62 9.83
N ASP A 110 -4.30 -13.15 10.36
CA ASP A 110 -4.85 -11.82 10.03
C ASP A 110 -3.94 -10.68 10.54
N GLU A 111 -2.98 -10.99 11.43
CA GLU A 111 -1.94 -10.05 11.89
C GLU A 111 -0.69 -10.06 10.97
N VAL A 112 -0.63 -10.92 9.96
CA VAL A 112 0.47 -10.99 9.00
C VAL A 112 0.14 -10.15 7.77
N GLY A 113 1.00 -9.17 7.49
CA GLY A 113 0.91 -8.33 6.30
C GLY A 113 2.03 -8.64 5.31
N VAL A 114 1.72 -8.60 4.01
CA VAL A 114 2.72 -8.66 2.94
C VAL A 114 2.70 -7.34 2.19
N LEU A 115 3.86 -6.73 2.00
CA LEU A 115 4.04 -5.56 1.15
C LEU A 115 5.06 -5.90 0.07
N VAL A 116 4.82 -5.46 -1.16
CA VAL A 116 5.70 -5.74 -2.29
C VAL A 116 6.06 -4.46 -3.01
N SER A 117 7.35 -4.30 -3.31
CA SER A 117 7.86 -3.17 -4.08
C SER A 117 8.90 -3.59 -5.11
N GLY A 118 9.08 -2.81 -6.18
CA GLY A 118 10.11 -3.05 -7.19
C GLY A 118 11.51 -2.76 -6.65
N ALA A 119 12.42 -3.72 -6.75
CA ALA A 119 13.80 -3.59 -6.30
C ALA A 119 14.68 -2.83 -7.30
N THR A 120 14.31 -2.81 -8.59
CA THR A 120 15.13 -2.17 -9.63
C THR A 120 14.98 -0.65 -9.64
N ASN A 121 13.75 -0.15 -9.71
CA ASN A 121 13.45 1.28 -9.84
C ASN A 121 12.45 1.80 -8.78
N GLY A 122 12.23 1.06 -7.70
CA GLY A 122 11.19 1.34 -6.71
C GLY A 122 9.79 1.04 -7.23
N GLY A 123 8.77 1.65 -6.62
CA GLY A 123 7.36 1.48 -6.97
C GLY A 123 6.69 0.39 -6.14
N GLU A 124 5.48 0.67 -5.65
CA GLU A 124 4.69 -0.30 -4.90
C GLU A 124 3.91 -1.20 -5.87
N ALA A 125 3.91 -2.50 -5.61
CA ALA A 125 3.03 -3.42 -6.33
C ALA A 125 1.58 -3.14 -5.94
N ALA A 126 0.68 -3.16 -6.90
CA ALA A 126 -0.74 -3.06 -6.64
C ALA A 126 -1.30 -4.44 -6.30
N SER A 127 -2.23 -4.50 -5.34
CA SER A 127 -2.97 -5.73 -5.01
C SER A 127 -3.66 -6.29 -6.26
N ALA A 128 -3.53 -7.59 -6.45
CA ALA A 128 -4.25 -8.35 -7.47
C ALA A 128 -5.10 -9.44 -6.79
N TYR A 129 -5.89 -10.15 -7.58
CA TYR A 129 -6.65 -11.30 -7.13
C TYR A 129 -6.70 -12.32 -8.25
N PHE A 130 -6.30 -13.56 -7.97
CA PHE A 130 -6.40 -14.66 -8.92
C PHE A 130 -7.13 -15.83 -8.27
N GLU A 131 -8.31 -16.20 -8.75
CA GLU A 131 -9.18 -17.21 -8.13
C GLU A 131 -8.48 -18.58 -8.04
N ASP A 132 -7.85 -19.01 -9.13
CA ASP A 132 -7.17 -20.31 -9.16
C ASP A 132 -5.96 -20.32 -8.23
N GLY A 133 -5.88 -21.33 -7.36
CA GLY A 133 -4.80 -21.51 -6.38
C GLY A 133 -4.72 -20.44 -5.27
N HIS A 134 -5.75 -19.60 -5.11
CA HIS A 134 -5.77 -18.61 -4.03
C HIS A 134 -5.82 -19.29 -2.66
N GLU A 135 -4.86 -18.97 -1.80
CA GLU A 135 -4.79 -19.46 -0.42
C GLU A 135 -4.45 -18.27 0.48
N GLU A 136 -5.47 -17.55 0.92
CA GLU A 136 -5.35 -16.29 1.67
C GLU A 136 -4.55 -16.48 2.98
N ILE A 137 -3.71 -15.49 3.29
CA ILE A 137 -3.04 -15.37 4.59
C ILE A 137 -4.06 -14.87 5.61
N ALA A 138 -4.87 -15.78 6.14
CA ALA A 138 -5.93 -15.44 7.08
C ALA A 138 -6.24 -16.62 8.02
N GLY A 139 -6.96 -16.32 9.11
CA GLY A 139 -7.39 -17.31 10.08
C GLY A 139 -6.31 -17.70 11.07
N ARG A 140 -6.44 -18.86 11.70
CA ARG A 140 -5.62 -19.24 12.85
C ARG A 140 -4.78 -20.48 12.60
N LEU A 141 -3.47 -20.35 12.76
CA LEU A 141 -2.50 -21.44 12.61
C LEU A 141 -2.19 -22.07 13.97
N ALA A 142 -2.53 -23.34 14.15
CA ALA A 142 -2.31 -24.06 15.40
C ALA A 142 -0.81 -24.36 15.65
N PRO A 143 -0.38 -24.56 16.92
CA PRO A 143 0.97 -25.00 17.24
C PRO A 143 1.41 -26.26 16.47
N GLY A 144 2.63 -26.23 15.96
CA GLY A 144 3.26 -27.30 15.18
C GLY A 144 2.73 -27.47 13.76
N VAL A 145 1.86 -26.56 13.27
CA VAL A 145 1.31 -26.63 11.91
C VAL A 145 2.12 -25.77 10.95
N THR A 146 2.31 -26.31 9.74
CA THR A 146 2.86 -25.61 8.59
C THR A 146 1.82 -25.57 7.48
N GLU A 147 1.61 -24.40 6.88
CA GLU A 147 0.75 -24.20 5.72
C GLU A 147 1.46 -23.39 4.64
N THR A 148 1.03 -23.57 3.40
CA THR A 148 1.43 -22.72 2.27
C THR A 148 0.30 -21.73 1.99
N LYS A 149 0.64 -20.44 1.96
CA LYS A 149 -0.28 -19.34 1.66
C LYS A 149 0.26 -18.49 0.51
N ASN A 150 -0.61 -17.70 -0.09
CA ASN A 150 -0.31 -16.91 -1.27
C ASN A 150 -0.76 -15.46 -1.09
N ALA A 151 0.01 -14.54 -1.69
CA ALA A 151 -0.37 -13.13 -1.81
C ALA A 151 -0.29 -12.70 -3.28
N ASP A 152 -1.39 -12.15 -3.80
CA ASP A 152 -1.58 -11.83 -5.21
C ASP A 152 -1.28 -10.35 -5.47
N TRP A 153 -0.38 -10.09 -6.40
CA TRP A 153 0.14 -8.76 -6.68
C TRP A 153 0.28 -8.51 -8.18
N SER A 154 0.54 -7.24 -8.50
CA SER A 154 0.83 -6.80 -9.85
C SER A 154 1.81 -5.64 -9.83
N LEU A 155 2.76 -5.60 -10.76
CA LEU A 155 3.78 -4.56 -10.81
C LEU A 155 3.87 -3.95 -12.21
N SER A 156 3.97 -2.63 -12.29
CA SER A 156 4.27 -1.98 -13.57
C SER A 156 5.62 -2.48 -14.12
N PRO A 157 5.72 -2.84 -15.40
CA PRO A 157 6.96 -3.31 -16.00
C PRO A 157 8.11 -2.28 -15.93
N ASP A 158 7.80 -0.99 -15.75
CA ASP A 158 8.79 0.07 -15.55
C ASP A 158 9.62 -0.12 -14.26
N HIS A 159 9.12 -0.92 -13.32
CA HIS A 159 9.80 -1.21 -12.04
C HIS A 159 10.69 -2.46 -12.09
N GLY A 160 10.77 -3.14 -13.24
CA GLY A 160 11.58 -4.35 -13.42
C GLY A 160 10.84 -5.62 -12.98
N ARG A 161 11.61 -6.71 -12.81
CA ARG A 161 11.11 -8.01 -12.31
C ARG A 161 11.69 -8.41 -10.96
N ASP A 162 12.70 -7.71 -10.49
CA ASP A 162 13.22 -7.91 -9.14
C ASP A 162 12.34 -7.13 -8.17
N ILE A 163 11.90 -7.79 -7.09
CA ILE A 163 11.01 -7.24 -6.08
C ILE A 163 11.57 -7.46 -4.69
N VAL A 164 11.24 -6.54 -3.79
CA VAL A 164 11.38 -6.71 -2.35
C VAL A 164 10.02 -7.10 -1.79
N VAL A 165 9.96 -8.25 -1.14
CA VAL A 165 8.80 -8.68 -0.35
C VAL A 165 9.09 -8.41 1.11
N GLN A 166 8.34 -7.52 1.73
CA GLN A 166 8.41 -7.24 3.16
C GLN A 166 7.24 -7.96 3.85
N VAL A 167 7.53 -8.67 4.95
CA VAL A 167 6.50 -9.35 5.73
C VAL A 167 6.43 -8.72 7.11
N ALA A 168 5.31 -8.08 7.39
CA ALA A 168 5.02 -7.51 8.70
C ALA A 168 4.19 -8.49 9.53
N HIS A 169 4.34 -8.40 10.85
CA HIS A 169 3.52 -9.14 11.80
C HIS A 169 3.14 -8.17 12.90
N TRP A 170 1.86 -7.80 13.00
CA TRP A 170 1.35 -6.75 13.88
C TRP A 170 0.62 -7.33 15.08
N ASN A 171 1.35 -7.94 16.01
CA ASN A 171 0.81 -8.44 17.27
C ASN A 171 1.18 -7.55 18.48
N GLU A 172 0.67 -7.87 19.66
CA GLU A 172 0.91 -7.11 20.90
C GLU A 172 2.37 -7.15 21.41
N SER A 173 3.16 -8.08 20.90
CA SER A 173 4.57 -8.32 21.26
C SER A 173 5.57 -7.73 20.26
N VAL A 174 5.11 -7.00 19.25
CA VAL A 174 5.97 -6.43 18.20
C VAL A 174 6.85 -5.33 18.75
N ASP A 175 8.15 -5.45 18.50
CA ASP A 175 9.05 -4.31 18.59
C ASP A 175 8.84 -3.41 17.37
N PHE A 176 8.00 -2.38 17.51
CA PHE A 176 7.73 -1.39 16.44
C PHE A 176 8.98 -0.62 15.98
N LEU A 177 10.12 -0.78 16.64
CA LEU A 177 11.40 -0.18 16.25
C LEU A 177 12.28 -1.17 15.46
N ALA A 178 11.95 -2.45 15.45
CA ALA A 178 12.63 -3.44 14.62
C ALA A 178 12.12 -3.32 13.17
N PRO A 179 13.01 -3.35 12.16
CA PRO A 179 12.58 -3.44 10.79
C PRO A 179 11.89 -4.80 10.53
N ASP A 180 10.89 -4.79 9.67
CA ASP A 180 10.28 -6.02 9.16
C ASP A 180 11.28 -6.78 8.26
N PRO A 181 11.28 -8.13 8.25
CA PRO A 181 12.12 -8.90 7.35
C PRO A 181 11.76 -8.67 5.89
N GLU A 182 12.79 -8.67 5.04
CA GLU A 182 12.68 -8.43 3.60
C GLU A 182 13.29 -9.59 2.81
N TRP A 183 12.66 -9.93 1.68
CA TRP A 183 13.16 -10.91 0.72
C TRP A 183 13.37 -10.25 -0.64
N LEU A 184 14.57 -10.39 -1.19
CA LEU A 184 14.87 -9.98 -2.56
C LEU A 184 14.69 -11.17 -3.51
N ILE A 185 13.69 -11.09 -4.37
CA ILE A 185 13.33 -12.18 -5.30
C ILE A 185 13.06 -11.64 -6.71
N THR A 186 13.18 -12.52 -7.70
CA THR A 186 12.83 -12.20 -9.11
C THR A 186 11.52 -12.89 -9.47
N ILE A 187 10.60 -12.17 -10.12
CA ILE A 187 9.38 -12.74 -10.70
C ILE A 187 9.76 -13.65 -11.87
N THR A 188 9.46 -14.95 -11.75
CA THR A 188 9.77 -15.98 -12.75
C THR A 188 8.61 -16.30 -13.68
#